data_AF-Q3JE77-F1
#
_entry.id   AF-Q3JE77-F1
#
_cell.length_a   1.000
_cell.length_b   1.000
_cell.length_c   1.000
_cell.angle_alpha   90.00
_cell.angle_beta   90.00
_cell.angle_gamma   90.00
#
_symmetry.space_group_name_H-M   'P 1'
#
loop_
_entity.id
_entity.type
_entity.pdbx_description
1 polymer ?
#
loop_
_entity_poly.entity_id
_entity_poly.type
_entity_poly.pdbx_seq_one_letter_code
_entity_poly.pdbx_strand_id
1 'polypeptide(L)'
;MILNAKEHTLMKHTTVMMSAVVAASLLSTSALALDRANTSEKGSLLVFPNVDVSGDKNTIIRLQNDYSDSVSLKCYWKNGTKFFTDFQIELTKFQPIWISARDGEGTYSVPPFPTSTNQDYLDKIGLGGGEYATPSRVTLPENAHTAGELQCWAVDGGGASEIRWNHLAGSATVVDASQGTAYQYNAWGFRCLVGGNGDACVVADAGQLDLNGNEYEACPKKLIGHFSPAETALGGMQVHRNELTLASCNQDLTQDQQFHFTKLKFNVWNEQEAKYTGAYQCMDSWHQGLLDGVQNNGRNFTASSLKTDVARFKVRGMKSSVCERADNRKTFAIDESIVTEEAGLLGVMATTYGLGESDGLAEAGTTLHMLGQRDGFIAYDPQEVIEERPAR
;
A
#
# COMPACT_ATOMS: atom_id res chain seq x y z
N MET A 1 -56.53 -72.54 26.25
CA MET A 1 -57.01 -71.56 25.27
C MET A 1 -56.17 -70.29 25.49
N ILE A 2 -55.30 -69.94 24.53
CA ILE A 2 -54.75 -68.58 24.26
C ILE A 2 -53.83 -67.99 25.37
N LEU A 3 -52.50 -68.12 25.21
CA LEU A 3 -51.48 -67.10 24.79
C LEU A 3 -51.07 -66.13 25.93
N ASN A 4 -49.95 -66.31 26.66
CA ASN A 4 -48.52 -66.15 26.33
C ASN A 4 -48.02 -64.68 26.33
N ALA A 5 -47.30 -64.28 27.39
CA ALA A 5 -46.21 -63.30 27.34
C ALA A 5 -45.35 -63.41 28.61
N LYS A 6 -44.09 -63.84 28.44
CA LYS A 6 -43.04 -63.94 29.47
C LYS A 6 -42.42 -62.56 29.72
N GLU A 7 -42.28 -62.19 30.99
CA GLU A 7 -41.31 -61.19 31.46
C GLU A 7 -39.89 -61.75 31.37
N HIS A 8 -38.96 -60.94 30.85
CA HIS A 8 -37.52 -61.10 31.12
C HIS A 8 -36.83 -59.73 31.15
N THR A 9 -36.18 -59.49 32.27
CA THR A 9 -35.39 -58.32 32.68
C THR A 9 -34.19 -58.08 31.76
N LEU A 10 -33.91 -56.82 31.38
CA LEU A 10 -32.56 -56.41 30.99
C LEU A 10 -32.26 -54.96 31.37
N MET A 11 -31.34 -54.82 32.32
CA MET A 11 -30.66 -53.60 32.74
C MET A 11 -29.82 -53.07 31.55
N LYS A 12 -30.02 -51.82 31.12
CA LYS A 12 -29.21 -51.19 30.06
C LYS A 12 -28.55 -49.92 30.57
N HIS A 13 -27.22 -49.93 30.46
CA HIS A 13 -26.30 -48.84 30.73
C HIS A 13 -26.63 -47.61 29.87
N THR A 14 -26.85 -46.47 30.51
CA THR A 14 -26.98 -45.17 29.87
C THR A 14 -25.61 -44.72 29.39
N THR A 15 -25.33 -44.95 28.10
CA THR A 15 -24.13 -44.44 27.42
C THR A 15 -24.35 -42.98 27.08
N VAL A 16 -23.55 -42.09 27.66
CA VAL A 16 -23.43 -40.69 27.25
C VAL A 16 -22.75 -40.67 25.89
N MET A 17 -23.52 -40.45 24.81
CA MET A 17 -22.96 -40.15 23.50
C MET A 17 -22.69 -38.66 23.41
N MET A 18 -21.41 -38.30 23.34
CA MET A 18 -20.92 -37.01 22.87
C MET A 18 -21.57 -36.68 21.52
N SER A 19 -22.33 -35.60 21.48
CA SER A 19 -22.69 -34.91 20.25
C SER A 19 -21.45 -34.19 19.71
N ALA A 20 -20.76 -34.84 18.77
CA ALA A 20 -19.75 -34.19 17.95
C ALA A 20 -20.44 -33.19 17.02
N VAL A 21 -20.29 -31.90 17.28
CA VAL A 21 -20.60 -30.84 16.32
C VAL A 21 -19.57 -30.96 15.20
N VAL A 22 -19.99 -31.50 14.05
CA VAL A 22 -19.23 -31.38 12.81
C VAL A 22 -19.35 -29.93 12.37
N ALA A 23 -18.40 -29.09 12.81
CA ALA A 23 -18.15 -27.80 12.18
C ALA A 23 -17.53 -28.09 10.80
N ALA A 24 -18.38 -28.33 9.80
CA ALA A 24 -18.00 -28.19 8.41
C ALA A 24 -17.81 -26.70 8.13
N SER A 25 -16.70 -26.13 8.60
CA SER A 25 -16.21 -24.86 8.10
C SER A 25 -15.89 -25.08 6.63
N LEU A 26 -16.76 -24.52 5.78
CA LEU A 26 -16.48 -24.27 4.38
C LEU A 26 -15.23 -23.40 4.31
N LEU A 27 -14.06 -24.02 4.30
CA LEU A 27 -12.88 -23.45 3.68
C LEU A 27 -13.17 -23.46 2.17
N SER A 28 -13.97 -22.51 1.73
CA SER A 28 -13.85 -21.99 0.37
C SER A 28 -12.54 -21.22 0.31
N THR A 29 -11.42 -21.95 0.35
CA THR A 29 -10.16 -21.44 -0.16
C THR A 29 -10.43 -21.17 -1.63
N SER A 30 -10.62 -19.90 -1.95
CA SER A 30 -10.53 -19.45 -3.32
C SER A 30 -9.08 -19.70 -3.71
N ALA A 31 -8.79 -20.87 -4.26
CA ALA A 31 -7.56 -21.13 -5.01
C ALA A 31 -7.65 -20.32 -6.31
N LEU A 32 -7.64 -19.00 -6.18
CA LEU A 32 -7.21 -18.14 -7.26
C LEU A 32 -5.70 -18.34 -7.31
N ALA A 33 -5.17 -18.76 -8.45
CA ALA A 33 -3.79 -18.49 -8.77
C ALA A 33 -3.57 -16.99 -8.50
N LEU A 34 -2.82 -16.68 -7.43
CA LEU A 34 -2.48 -15.32 -7.08
C LEU A 34 -1.33 -14.95 -8.02
N ASP A 35 -1.70 -14.23 -9.06
CA ASP A 35 -0.83 -13.76 -10.14
C ASP A 35 -0.46 -12.28 -9.95
N ARG A 36 -0.68 -11.76 -8.73
CA ARG A 36 -0.65 -10.35 -8.41
C ARG A 36 -0.44 -10.09 -6.93
N ALA A 37 0.08 -8.90 -6.62
CA ALA A 37 0.41 -8.47 -5.27
C ALA A 37 -0.74 -8.63 -4.26
N ASN A 38 -0.43 -9.06 -3.04
CA ASN A 38 -1.44 -9.34 -2.01
C ASN A 38 -0.94 -8.94 -0.61
N THR A 39 -1.86 -8.64 0.30
CA THR A 39 -1.56 -8.20 1.67
C THR A 39 -1.70 -9.32 2.71
N SER A 40 -1.97 -10.55 2.26
CA SER A 40 -2.06 -11.74 3.10
C SER A 40 -1.02 -12.81 2.75
N GLU A 41 -0.20 -12.57 1.73
CA GLU A 41 0.82 -13.50 1.27
C GLU A 41 2.22 -13.00 1.56
N LYS A 42 3.14 -13.96 1.61
CA LYS A 42 4.57 -13.68 1.73
C LYS A 42 5.12 -13.30 0.37
N GLY A 43 6.12 -12.44 0.35
CA GLY A 43 6.75 -11.92 -0.86
C GLY A 43 8.27 -12.03 -0.85
N SER A 44 8.86 -11.75 -2.01
CA SER A 44 10.27 -11.35 -2.13
C SER A 44 10.42 -9.83 -2.10
N LEU A 45 9.35 -9.10 -2.46
CA LEU A 45 9.23 -7.66 -2.35
C LEU A 45 8.04 -7.33 -1.43
N LEU A 46 8.23 -6.36 -0.54
CA LEU A 46 7.21 -5.78 0.33
C LEU A 46 7.12 -4.27 0.08
N VAL A 47 5.90 -3.77 -0.10
CA VAL A 47 5.62 -2.33 -0.26
C VAL A 47 4.68 -1.85 0.83
N PHE A 48 5.03 -0.76 1.50
CA PHE A 48 4.24 -0.09 2.52
C PHE A 48 3.84 1.28 1.99
N PRO A 49 2.61 1.44 1.47
CA PRO A 49 2.22 2.68 0.80
C PRO A 49 2.10 3.89 1.73
N ASN A 50 2.07 3.70 3.05
CA ASN A 50 1.83 4.78 4.01
C ASN A 50 2.80 4.75 5.20
N VAL A 51 3.89 5.48 5.06
CA VAL A 51 4.80 5.81 6.15
C VAL A 51 4.58 7.28 6.48
N ASP A 52 4.18 7.59 7.70
CA ASP A 52 3.90 8.95 8.18
C ASP A 52 4.70 9.25 9.45
N VAL A 53 5.51 10.30 9.39
CA VAL A 53 6.31 10.86 10.49
C VAL A 53 5.98 12.34 10.74
N SER A 54 4.85 12.83 10.22
CA SER A 54 4.41 14.23 10.37
C SER A 54 3.98 14.54 11.81
N GLY A 55 4.18 15.80 12.24
CA GLY A 55 3.76 16.25 13.58
C GLY A 55 4.30 15.36 14.70
N ASP A 56 3.39 14.74 15.45
CA ASP A 56 3.68 13.78 16.53
C ASP A 56 3.47 12.30 16.11
N LYS A 57 3.34 12.02 14.81
CA LYS A 57 3.14 10.68 14.29
C LYS A 57 4.43 9.88 14.14
N ASN A 58 4.38 8.58 14.35
CA ASN A 58 5.47 7.68 13.98
C ASN A 58 4.89 6.44 13.31
N THR A 59 5.59 5.92 12.31
CA THR A 59 5.26 4.65 11.69
C THR A 59 6.25 3.58 12.15
N ILE A 60 5.76 2.58 12.85
CA ILE A 60 6.53 1.40 13.25
C ILE A 60 6.37 0.33 12.19
N ILE A 61 7.46 0.04 11.48
CA ILE A 61 7.54 -1.03 10.50
C ILE A 61 7.96 -2.32 11.19
N ARG A 62 7.26 -3.41 10.90
CA ARG A 62 7.63 -4.77 11.32
C ARG A 62 7.86 -5.61 10.08
N LEU A 63 9.00 -6.30 10.06
CA LEU A 63 9.39 -7.21 8.99
C LEU A 63 9.69 -8.58 9.60
N GLN A 64 9.41 -9.62 8.85
CA GLN A 64 9.69 -10.99 9.26
C GLN A 64 10.23 -11.77 8.07
N ASN A 65 11.30 -12.53 8.32
CA ASN A 65 11.70 -13.65 7.50
C ASN A 65 11.12 -14.93 8.10
N ASP A 66 10.19 -15.60 7.41
CA ASP A 66 9.59 -16.85 7.88
C ASP A 66 10.24 -18.10 7.28
N TYR A 67 11.56 -18.04 7.08
CA TYR A 67 12.36 -19.12 6.49
C TYR A 67 13.55 -19.50 7.38
N SER A 68 14.10 -20.69 7.14
CA SER A 68 15.17 -21.27 7.96
C SER A 68 16.57 -20.71 7.70
N ASP A 69 16.73 -19.92 6.63
CA ASP A 69 17.98 -19.30 6.22
C ASP A 69 17.90 -17.78 6.34
N SER A 70 19.05 -17.09 6.36
CA SER A 70 19.11 -15.62 6.37
C SER A 70 18.86 -15.03 4.98
N VAL A 71 18.44 -13.77 4.93
CA VAL A 71 18.26 -13.00 3.68
C VAL A 71 18.66 -11.54 3.87
N SER A 72 19.31 -10.95 2.87
CA SER A 72 19.55 -9.51 2.82
C SER A 72 18.38 -8.81 2.17
N LEU A 73 17.95 -7.68 2.74
CA LEU A 73 16.91 -6.81 2.18
C LEU A 73 17.51 -5.47 1.78
N LYS A 74 17.28 -5.05 0.55
CA LYS A 74 17.47 -3.67 0.12
C LYS A 74 16.16 -2.92 0.31
N CYS A 75 16.22 -1.78 0.98
CA CYS A 75 15.06 -0.98 1.32
C CYS A 75 15.23 0.49 0.91
N TYR A 76 14.14 1.13 0.51
CA TYR A 76 14.07 2.55 0.14
C TYR A 76 12.92 3.22 0.89
N TRP A 77 13.24 4.29 1.63
CA TRP A 77 12.26 5.27 2.08
C TRP A 77 12.07 6.31 0.99
N LYS A 78 10.84 6.61 0.59
CA LYS A 78 10.54 7.67 -0.38
C LYS A 78 9.40 8.53 0.13
N ASN A 79 9.61 9.84 0.23
CA ASN A 79 8.56 10.76 0.63
C ASN A 79 7.70 11.24 -0.54
N GLY A 80 6.59 11.90 -0.24
CA GLY A 80 5.67 12.47 -1.23
C GLY A 80 6.29 13.53 -2.14
N THR A 81 7.40 14.15 -1.73
CA THR A 81 8.19 15.05 -2.60
C THR A 81 9.21 14.32 -3.46
N LYS A 82 9.26 12.98 -3.43
CA LYS A 82 10.19 12.14 -4.20
C LYS A 82 11.64 12.19 -3.76
N PHE A 83 11.93 12.79 -2.62
CA PHE A 83 13.21 12.57 -1.97
C PHE A 83 13.21 11.16 -1.37
N PHE A 84 14.31 10.43 -1.56
CA PHE A 84 14.45 9.08 -1.02
C PHE A 84 15.84 8.83 -0.42
N THR A 85 15.92 7.83 0.45
CA THR A 85 17.17 7.29 0.99
C THR A 85 17.03 5.78 1.09
N ASP A 86 18.14 5.06 0.95
CA ASP A 86 18.17 3.61 0.97
C ASP A 86 18.96 3.07 2.16
N PHE A 87 18.76 1.78 2.44
CA PHE A 87 19.52 1.03 3.42
C PHE A 87 19.43 -0.47 3.15
N GLN A 88 20.35 -1.23 3.72
CA GLN A 88 20.36 -2.69 3.65
C GLN A 88 20.43 -3.30 5.04
N ILE A 89 19.63 -4.34 5.27
CA ILE A 89 19.60 -5.11 6.52
C ILE A 89 19.62 -6.60 6.21
N GLU A 90 20.17 -7.40 7.12
CA GLU A 90 20.07 -8.86 7.05
C GLU A 90 19.01 -9.37 8.03
N LEU A 91 18.03 -10.13 7.56
CA LEU A 91 17.12 -10.86 8.43
C LEU A 91 17.65 -12.29 8.63
N THR A 92 17.93 -12.64 9.88
CA THR A 92 18.32 -14.01 10.25
C THR A 92 17.12 -14.96 10.18
N LYS A 93 17.36 -16.26 10.39
CA LYS A 93 16.31 -17.28 10.27
C LYS A 93 15.14 -17.01 11.21
N PHE A 94 13.92 -17.16 10.70
CA PHE A 94 12.67 -17.01 11.46
C PHE A 94 12.60 -15.70 12.29
N GLN A 95 13.32 -14.67 11.87
CA GLN A 95 13.49 -13.46 12.67
C GLN A 95 12.38 -12.45 12.37
N PRO A 96 11.61 -12.03 13.38
CA PRO A 96 10.86 -10.80 13.34
C PRO A 96 11.75 -9.62 13.79
N ILE A 97 11.60 -8.49 13.13
CA ILE A 97 12.23 -7.23 13.51
C ILE A 97 11.22 -6.09 13.53
N TRP A 98 11.62 -4.97 14.13
CA TRP A 98 10.89 -3.71 14.04
C TRP A 98 11.85 -2.55 13.78
N ILE A 99 11.34 -1.51 13.13
CA ILE A 99 12.02 -0.27 12.79
C ILE A 99 11.04 0.90 13.02
N SER A 100 11.49 1.94 13.69
CA SER A 100 10.81 3.22 13.83
C SER A 100 11.19 4.12 12.66
N ALA A 101 10.21 4.56 11.87
CA ALA A 101 10.47 5.42 10.72
C ALA A 101 10.96 6.82 11.13
N ARG A 102 10.55 7.33 12.30
CA ARG A 102 10.87 8.70 12.75
C ARG A 102 12.34 8.90 13.06
N ASP A 103 12.95 7.96 13.78
CA ASP A 103 14.32 8.08 14.30
C ASP A 103 15.27 7.01 13.75
N GLY A 104 14.75 6.01 13.02
CA GLY A 104 15.55 4.91 12.49
C GLY A 104 15.98 3.90 13.55
N GLU A 105 15.45 3.99 14.77
CA GLU A 105 15.73 3.04 15.84
C GLU A 105 14.93 1.75 15.67
N GLY A 106 15.44 0.65 16.20
CA GLY A 106 14.79 -0.64 16.02
C GLY A 106 15.65 -1.81 16.44
N THR A 107 15.33 -2.98 15.88
CA THR A 107 16.21 -4.15 15.95
C THR A 107 17.53 -3.89 15.22
N TYR A 108 17.45 -3.12 14.12
CA TYR A 108 18.58 -2.54 13.42
C TYR A 108 18.49 -1.02 13.49
N SER A 109 19.63 -0.35 13.54
CA SER A 109 19.69 1.09 13.29
C SER A 109 19.75 1.31 11.79
N VAL A 110 18.80 2.07 11.26
CA VAL A 110 18.70 2.44 9.84
C VAL A 110 18.62 3.97 9.74
N PRO A 111 18.85 4.56 8.56
CA PRO A 111 18.54 5.97 8.34
C PRO A 111 17.06 6.25 8.64
N PRO A 112 16.74 7.35 9.35
CA PRO A 112 15.35 7.76 9.56
C PRO A 112 14.67 8.12 8.23
N PHE A 113 13.34 8.13 8.23
CA PHE A 113 12.56 8.53 7.07
C PHE A 113 12.95 9.96 6.64
N PRO A 114 13.22 10.19 5.34
CA PRO A 114 13.76 11.45 4.90
C PRO A 114 12.69 12.55 4.91
N THR A 115 13.02 13.67 5.55
CA THR A 115 12.17 14.86 5.62
C THR A 115 12.57 15.98 4.67
N SER A 116 13.59 15.73 3.84
CA SER A 116 14.08 16.67 2.83
C SER A 116 13.13 16.74 1.64
N THR A 117 13.20 17.86 0.91
CA THR A 117 12.39 18.08 -0.28
C THR A 117 13.25 17.91 -1.53
N ASN A 118 12.72 17.26 -2.57
CA ASN A 118 13.32 17.27 -3.90
C ASN A 118 12.84 18.54 -4.65
N GLN A 119 13.73 19.53 -4.78
CA GLN A 119 13.39 20.81 -5.42
C GLN A 119 13.12 20.64 -6.92
N ASP A 120 13.87 19.77 -7.60
CA ASP A 120 13.69 19.51 -9.04
C ASP A 120 12.28 18.94 -9.31
N TYR A 121 11.79 18.10 -8.41
CA TYR A 121 10.41 17.63 -8.44
C TYR A 121 9.40 18.76 -8.25
N LEU A 122 9.58 19.62 -7.23
CA LEU A 122 8.68 20.74 -6.97
C LEU A 122 8.64 21.73 -8.13
N ASP A 123 9.78 22.01 -8.76
CA ASP A 123 9.88 22.86 -9.94
C ASP A 123 9.09 22.24 -11.11
N LYS A 124 9.20 20.92 -11.31
CA LYS A 124 8.50 20.20 -12.38
C LYS A 124 6.98 20.26 -12.26
N ILE A 125 6.44 20.20 -11.03
CA ILE A 125 4.99 20.33 -10.78
C ILE A 125 4.52 21.79 -10.63
N GLY A 126 5.43 22.76 -10.74
CA GLY A 126 5.12 24.19 -10.67
C GLY A 126 4.83 24.70 -9.26
N LEU A 127 5.36 24.03 -8.22
CA LEU A 127 5.28 24.46 -6.82
C LEU A 127 6.58 25.09 -6.29
N GLY A 128 7.70 24.93 -6.99
CA GLY A 128 8.99 25.52 -6.60
C GLY A 128 9.26 26.91 -7.18
N GLY A 129 8.56 27.31 -8.24
CA GLY A 129 8.70 28.64 -8.85
C GLY A 129 7.91 29.72 -8.09
N GLY A 130 8.48 30.93 -8.00
CA GLY A 130 7.81 32.10 -7.39
C GLY A 130 6.52 32.55 -8.10
N GLU A 131 6.09 33.79 -7.87
CA GLU A 131 4.78 34.38 -8.22
C GLU A 131 4.24 34.14 -9.66
N TYR A 132 5.07 33.69 -10.60
CA TYR A 132 4.71 33.38 -11.99
C TYR A 132 4.56 31.88 -12.31
N ALA A 133 4.75 30.98 -11.35
CA ALA A 133 4.53 29.55 -11.57
C ALA A 133 3.04 29.27 -11.76
N THR A 134 2.70 28.56 -12.84
CA THR A 134 1.36 27.99 -13.01
C THR A 134 1.38 26.57 -12.47
N PRO A 135 0.80 26.31 -11.28
CA PRO A 135 0.87 25.00 -10.67
C PRO A 135 0.16 23.96 -11.55
N SER A 136 0.76 22.77 -11.64
CA SER A 136 0.12 21.62 -12.28
C SER A 136 -1.17 21.24 -11.57
N ARG A 137 -1.95 20.32 -12.14
CA ARG A 137 -3.10 19.73 -11.42
C ARG A 137 -2.68 18.70 -10.38
N VAL A 138 -1.42 18.27 -10.36
CA VAL A 138 -0.90 17.40 -9.30
C VAL A 138 -0.77 18.24 -8.04
N THR A 139 -1.43 17.81 -6.96
CA THR A 139 -1.33 18.47 -5.66
C THR A 139 -0.67 17.54 -4.66
N LEU A 140 0.22 18.09 -3.86
CA LEU A 140 0.81 17.41 -2.72
C LEU A 140 -0.03 17.66 -1.47
N PRO A 141 -0.18 16.65 -0.59
CA PRO A 141 -0.68 16.90 0.76
C PRO A 141 0.33 17.74 1.56
N GLU A 142 -0.15 18.43 2.60
CA GLU A 142 0.68 19.30 3.45
C GLU A 142 1.87 18.56 4.07
N ASN A 143 1.68 17.28 4.40
CA ASN A 143 2.69 16.42 4.99
C ASN A 143 3.57 15.68 3.96
N ALA A 144 3.58 16.06 2.67
CA ALA A 144 4.29 15.32 1.62
C ALA A 144 5.81 15.17 1.83
N HIS A 145 6.44 16.02 2.63
CA HIS A 145 7.86 15.87 3.00
C HIS A 145 8.07 14.90 4.17
N THR A 146 7.03 14.61 4.95
CA THR A 146 7.05 13.77 6.16
C THR A 146 6.17 12.52 6.04
N ALA A 147 5.61 12.27 4.87
CA ALA A 147 4.82 11.09 4.58
C ALA A 147 5.16 10.54 3.20
N GLY A 148 5.01 9.23 3.01
CA GLY A 148 5.37 8.54 1.78
C GLY A 148 5.27 7.04 1.90
N GLU A 149 6.25 6.33 1.38
CA GLU A 149 6.26 4.87 1.25
C GLU A 149 7.60 4.24 1.62
N LEU A 150 7.55 2.93 1.90
CA LEU A 150 8.72 2.06 2.01
C LEU A 150 8.60 0.91 1.02
N GLN A 151 9.68 0.61 0.32
CA GLN A 151 9.82 -0.58 -0.51
C GLN A 151 11.03 -1.36 -0.01
N CYS A 152 10.88 -2.68 0.20
CA CYS A 152 11.95 -3.57 0.61
C CYS A 152 11.91 -4.87 -0.18
N TRP A 153 13.01 -5.30 -0.77
CA TRP A 153 13.09 -6.57 -1.48
C TRP A 153 14.32 -7.38 -1.12
N ALA A 154 14.20 -8.70 -1.28
CA ALA A 154 15.28 -9.63 -1.09
C ALA A 154 16.35 -9.46 -2.17
N VAL A 155 17.60 -9.40 -1.72
CA VAL A 155 18.79 -9.28 -2.55
C VAL A 155 19.83 -10.32 -2.14
N ASP A 156 20.81 -10.57 -3.01
CA ASP A 156 22.00 -11.33 -2.67
C ASP A 156 22.78 -10.66 -1.51
N GLY A 157 23.74 -11.38 -0.94
CA GLY A 157 24.52 -10.87 0.19
C GLY A 157 25.32 -9.59 -0.13
N GLY A 158 25.62 -9.34 -1.41
CA GLY A 158 26.27 -8.11 -1.87
C GLY A 158 25.29 -6.94 -2.02
N GLY A 159 23.99 -7.19 -2.07
CA GLY A 159 22.97 -6.19 -2.36
C GLY A 159 22.92 -5.78 -3.83
N ALA A 160 23.56 -6.55 -4.73
CA ALA A 160 23.70 -6.19 -6.13
C ALA A 160 22.51 -6.68 -6.97
N SER A 161 22.04 -7.89 -6.70
CA SER A 161 20.97 -8.54 -7.47
C SER A 161 19.82 -8.95 -6.57
N GLU A 162 18.61 -8.77 -7.06
CA GLU A 162 17.37 -9.29 -6.50
C GLU A 162 17.33 -10.82 -6.54
N ILE A 163 16.79 -11.43 -5.48
CA ILE A 163 16.69 -12.88 -5.35
C ILE A 163 15.27 -13.33 -5.02
N ARG A 164 14.94 -14.55 -5.42
CA ARG A 164 13.68 -15.17 -5.07
C ARG A 164 13.74 -15.63 -3.62
N TRP A 165 12.96 -15.00 -2.76
CA TRP A 165 12.80 -15.42 -1.37
C TRP A 165 11.38 -15.91 -1.07
N ASN A 166 10.35 -15.09 -1.31
CA ASN A 166 8.94 -15.44 -1.09
C ASN A 166 8.59 -15.88 0.34
N HIS A 167 9.42 -15.49 1.31
CA HIS A 167 9.24 -15.80 2.72
C HIS A 167 9.14 -14.55 3.61
N LEU A 168 9.10 -13.36 3.01
CA LEU A 168 8.98 -12.10 3.75
C LEU A 168 7.52 -11.77 4.04
N ALA A 169 7.26 -11.27 5.24
CA ALA A 169 5.98 -10.65 5.61
C ALA A 169 6.25 -9.36 6.37
N GLY A 170 5.28 -8.44 6.39
CA GLY A 170 5.41 -7.21 7.14
C GLY A 170 4.10 -6.50 7.42
N SER A 171 4.14 -5.62 8.41
CA SER A 171 3.05 -4.71 8.78
C SER A 171 3.61 -3.36 9.21
N ALA A 172 2.77 -2.33 9.11
CA ALA A 172 3.08 -0.98 9.56
C ALA A 172 2.02 -0.53 10.56
N THR A 173 2.46 0.00 11.69
CA THR A 173 1.60 0.65 12.68
C THR A 173 1.87 2.14 12.65
N VAL A 174 0.89 2.94 12.22
CA VAL A 174 0.94 4.40 12.32
C VAL A 174 0.38 4.80 13.67
N VAL A 175 1.17 5.52 14.45
CA VAL A 175 0.84 5.96 15.82
C VAL A 175 0.81 7.48 15.83
N ASP A 176 -0.26 8.08 16.34
CA ASP A 176 -0.34 9.51 16.65
C ASP A 176 -0.32 9.68 18.17
N ALA A 177 0.84 10.04 18.70
CA ALA A 177 1.03 10.19 20.13
C ALA A 177 0.24 11.37 20.73
N SER A 178 -0.03 12.42 19.93
CA SER A 178 -0.77 13.60 20.36
C SER A 178 -2.25 13.28 20.61
N GLN A 179 -2.82 12.39 19.79
CA GLN A 179 -4.21 11.96 19.86
C GLN A 179 -4.38 10.66 20.66
N GLY A 180 -3.28 9.97 21.03
CA GLY A 180 -3.33 8.67 21.67
C GLY A 180 -3.96 7.59 20.79
N THR A 181 -3.83 7.70 19.45
CA THR A 181 -4.43 6.78 18.48
C THR A 181 -3.37 6.02 17.71
N ALA A 182 -3.74 4.84 17.20
CA ALA A 182 -2.90 4.09 16.29
C ALA A 182 -3.76 3.20 15.39
N TYR A 183 -3.28 2.93 14.18
CA TYR A 183 -3.83 1.90 13.33
C TYR A 183 -2.72 1.08 12.67
N GLN A 184 -3.06 -0.15 12.27
CA GLN A 184 -2.13 -1.04 11.59
C GLN A 184 -2.67 -1.45 10.23
N TYR A 185 -1.78 -1.64 9.27
CA TYR A 185 -2.06 -2.27 7.99
C TYR A 185 -0.92 -3.23 7.58
N ASN A 186 -1.21 -4.17 6.69
CA ASN A 186 -0.22 -5.12 6.18
C ASN A 186 0.53 -4.56 4.96
N ALA A 187 1.79 -4.96 4.79
CA ALA A 187 2.53 -4.69 3.56
C ALA A 187 1.84 -5.35 2.35
N TRP A 188 2.01 -4.74 1.18
CA TRP A 188 1.74 -5.41 -0.10
C TRP A 188 2.93 -6.30 -0.45
N GLY A 189 2.72 -7.61 -0.43
CA GLY A 189 3.71 -8.61 -0.81
C GLY A 189 3.61 -8.95 -2.29
N PHE A 190 4.77 -9.06 -2.93
CA PHE A 190 4.95 -9.50 -4.30
C PHE A 190 5.86 -10.72 -4.31
N ARG A 191 5.37 -11.84 -4.84
CA ARG A 191 6.22 -13.00 -5.05
C ARG A 191 7.07 -12.83 -6.31
N CYS A 192 8.32 -13.24 -6.19
CA CYS A 192 9.15 -13.55 -7.33
C CYS A 192 8.70 -14.89 -7.93
N LEU A 193 8.54 -14.93 -9.25
CA LEU A 193 8.01 -16.04 -10.03
C LEU A 193 9.10 -16.81 -10.77
N VAL A 194 10.30 -16.23 -10.89
CA VAL A 194 11.48 -16.82 -11.52
C VAL A 194 12.39 -17.49 -10.48
N GLY A 195 13.18 -18.48 -10.90
CA GLY A 195 14.19 -19.14 -10.05
C GLY A 195 13.64 -20.06 -8.96
N GLY A 196 14.55 -20.73 -8.24
CA GLY A 196 14.32 -21.38 -6.96
C GLY A 196 14.63 -20.45 -5.79
N ASN A 197 14.38 -20.90 -4.55
CA ASN A 197 14.65 -20.07 -3.36
C ASN A 197 16.15 -19.75 -3.24
N GLY A 198 16.48 -18.47 -3.13
CA GLY A 198 17.84 -17.95 -3.07
C GLY A 198 18.49 -17.71 -4.44
N ASP A 199 17.86 -18.17 -5.54
CA ASP A 199 18.34 -17.89 -6.89
C ASP A 199 17.99 -16.46 -7.30
N ALA A 200 18.68 -15.93 -8.32
CA ALA A 200 18.39 -14.62 -8.88
C ALA A 200 16.92 -14.51 -9.33
N CYS A 201 16.27 -13.40 -8.98
CA CYS A 201 14.91 -13.06 -9.38
C CYS A 201 14.92 -12.09 -10.56
N VAL A 202 15.61 -12.45 -11.64
CA VAL A 202 15.74 -11.58 -12.81
C VAL A 202 15.36 -12.35 -14.07
N VAL A 203 14.53 -11.74 -14.91
CA VAL A 203 14.35 -12.20 -16.30
C VAL A 203 15.45 -11.61 -17.21
N ALA A 204 15.98 -10.44 -16.85
CA ALA A 204 17.02 -9.71 -17.58
C ALA A 204 18.19 -9.31 -16.64
N ASP A 205 18.79 -8.15 -16.86
CA ASP A 205 19.85 -7.61 -15.98
C ASP A 205 19.24 -6.94 -14.74
N ALA A 206 19.97 -6.97 -13.62
CA ALA A 206 19.57 -6.31 -12.37
C ALA A 206 19.40 -4.79 -12.55
N GLY A 207 18.58 -4.18 -11.70
CA GLY A 207 18.30 -2.73 -11.72
C GLY A 207 16.84 -2.39 -12.06
N GLN A 208 15.99 -3.39 -12.30
CA GLN A 208 14.55 -3.19 -12.43
C GLN A 208 13.77 -4.44 -12.00
N LEU A 209 12.92 -4.30 -10.99
CA LEU A 209 11.96 -5.34 -10.62
C LEU A 209 10.72 -5.23 -11.53
N ASP A 210 10.46 -6.26 -12.33
CA ASP A 210 9.35 -6.29 -13.28
C ASP A 210 8.06 -6.83 -12.63
N LEU A 211 7.12 -5.92 -12.30
CA LEU A 211 5.83 -6.25 -11.67
C LEU A 211 4.76 -6.59 -12.73
N ASN A 212 5.03 -7.61 -13.54
CA ASN A 212 4.28 -7.92 -14.78
C ASN A 212 3.64 -9.32 -14.82
N GLY A 213 3.80 -10.13 -13.77
CA GLY A 213 3.31 -11.51 -13.70
C GLY A 213 4.24 -12.54 -14.35
N ASN A 214 5.42 -12.13 -14.84
CA ASN A 214 6.47 -13.02 -15.36
C ASN A 214 7.68 -13.06 -14.42
N GLU A 215 8.17 -11.90 -13.97
CA GLU A 215 9.30 -11.82 -13.02
C GLU A 215 8.79 -11.78 -11.59
N TYR A 216 8.09 -10.70 -11.23
CA TYR A 216 7.28 -10.63 -10.02
C TYR A 216 5.80 -10.73 -10.37
N GLU A 217 4.98 -11.03 -9.38
CA GLU A 217 3.54 -10.87 -9.46
C GLU A 217 3.12 -9.48 -9.99
N ALA A 218 2.06 -9.42 -10.80
CA ALA A 218 1.61 -8.17 -11.40
C ALA A 218 0.97 -7.22 -10.36
N CYS A 219 0.88 -5.94 -10.70
CA CYS A 219 0.19 -4.99 -9.84
C CYS A 219 -1.35 -5.04 -9.95
N PRO A 220 -2.08 -4.67 -8.89
CA PRO A 220 -3.51 -4.48 -8.97
C PRO A 220 -3.88 -3.38 -9.98
N LYS A 221 -4.73 -3.70 -10.95
CA LYS A 221 -5.25 -2.71 -11.92
C LYS A 221 -6.18 -1.69 -11.29
N LYS A 222 -6.92 -2.13 -10.26
CA LYS A 222 -7.93 -1.33 -9.57
C LYS A 222 -7.93 -1.72 -8.09
N LEU A 223 -8.28 -0.76 -7.25
CA LEU A 223 -8.50 -0.98 -5.83
C LEU A 223 -9.96 -0.67 -5.48
N ILE A 224 -10.47 -1.38 -4.48
CA ILE A 224 -11.82 -1.20 -3.92
C ILE A 224 -11.68 -0.91 -2.43
N GLY A 225 -12.34 0.16 -1.99
CA GLY A 225 -12.46 0.52 -0.57
C GLY A 225 -13.92 0.64 -0.16
N HIS A 226 -14.22 0.25 1.07
CA HIS A 226 -15.50 0.48 1.72
C HIS A 226 -15.30 1.54 2.78
N PHE A 227 -16.22 2.49 2.88
CA PHE A 227 -16.11 3.60 3.79
C PHE A 227 -17.49 4.07 4.22
N SER A 228 -17.48 4.87 5.27
CA SER A 228 -18.63 5.60 5.77
C SER A 228 -18.28 7.07 5.62
N PRO A 229 -19.12 7.92 5.04
CA PRO A 229 -18.75 9.31 4.81
C PRO A 229 -18.40 10.04 6.10
N ALA A 230 -17.55 11.07 6.00
CA ALA A 230 -17.33 11.96 7.13
C ALA A 230 -18.67 12.58 7.58
N GLU A 231 -18.75 12.88 8.87
CA GLU A 231 -19.93 13.40 9.57
C GLU A 231 -21.10 12.41 9.73
N THR A 232 -20.95 11.16 9.29
CA THR A 232 -21.94 10.11 9.52
C THR A 232 -21.79 9.47 10.90
N ALA A 233 -22.91 9.17 11.57
CA ALA A 233 -22.95 8.39 12.79
C ALA A 233 -23.24 6.90 12.49
N LEU A 234 -22.41 5.99 13.01
CA LEU A 234 -22.56 4.55 12.82
C LEU A 234 -22.35 3.79 14.12
N GLY A 235 -23.38 3.06 14.57
CA GLY A 235 -23.26 2.16 15.72
C GLY A 235 -22.82 2.86 17.02
N GLY A 236 -23.13 4.14 17.20
CA GLY A 236 -22.71 4.94 18.36
C GLY A 236 -21.34 5.62 18.21
N MET A 237 -20.69 5.52 17.05
CA MET A 237 -19.45 6.21 16.71
C MET A 237 -19.72 7.30 15.67
N GLN A 238 -18.96 8.38 15.73
CA GLN A 238 -19.00 9.44 14.72
C GLN A 238 -17.82 9.27 13.76
N VAL A 239 -18.06 9.30 12.44
CA VAL A 239 -16.97 9.26 11.46
C VAL A 239 -16.43 10.68 11.27
N HIS A 240 -15.17 10.93 11.62
CA HIS A 240 -14.55 12.25 11.44
C HIS A 240 -13.98 12.43 10.05
N ARG A 241 -13.19 11.45 9.57
CA ARG A 241 -12.50 11.54 8.29
C ARG A 241 -12.11 10.17 7.76
N ASN A 242 -11.99 10.07 6.44
CA ASN A 242 -11.42 8.92 5.74
C ASN A 242 -10.23 9.40 4.93
N GLU A 243 -9.04 8.97 5.32
CA GLU A 243 -7.79 9.28 4.62
C GLU A 243 -7.41 8.10 3.73
N LEU A 244 -7.16 8.38 2.47
CA LEU A 244 -6.74 7.43 1.46
C LEU A 244 -5.29 7.69 1.10
N THR A 245 -4.45 6.66 1.23
CA THR A 245 -3.07 6.68 0.73
C THR A 245 -2.93 5.68 -0.41
N LEU A 246 -2.32 6.12 -1.51
CA LEU A 246 -2.12 5.35 -2.73
C LEU A 246 -0.67 5.48 -3.20
N ALA A 247 -0.11 4.36 -3.64
CA ALA A 247 1.17 4.28 -4.31
C ALA A 247 0.99 3.68 -5.71
N SER A 248 1.71 4.23 -6.68
CA SER A 248 1.85 3.67 -8.02
C SER A 248 2.83 2.51 -7.97
N CYS A 249 2.59 1.50 -8.81
CA CYS A 249 3.56 0.46 -9.08
C CYS A 249 4.64 0.86 -10.10
N ASN A 250 4.60 2.07 -10.65
CA ASN A 250 5.64 2.59 -11.52
C ASN A 250 6.52 3.49 -10.66
N GLN A 251 7.66 2.95 -10.24
CA GLN A 251 8.56 3.58 -9.31
C GLN A 251 9.95 3.60 -9.92
N ASP A 252 10.53 4.78 -9.97
CA ASP A 252 11.92 4.98 -10.29
C ASP A 252 12.63 5.41 -9.00
N LEU A 253 13.69 4.71 -8.61
CA LEU A 253 14.52 4.92 -7.43
C LEU A 253 15.99 5.08 -7.82
N THR A 254 16.25 5.43 -9.09
CA THR A 254 17.59 5.73 -9.60
C THR A 254 18.00 7.16 -9.24
N GLN A 255 19.31 7.45 -9.28
CA GLN A 255 19.84 8.79 -9.08
C GLN A 255 19.27 9.80 -10.09
N ASP A 256 19.05 9.38 -11.34
CA ASP A 256 18.48 10.18 -12.42
C ASP A 256 16.95 9.98 -12.55
N GLN A 257 16.28 9.84 -11.40
CA GLN A 257 14.87 9.48 -11.27
C GLN A 257 13.95 10.22 -12.25
N GLN A 258 13.15 9.44 -12.98
CA GLN A 258 12.00 9.93 -13.72
C GLN A 258 10.74 9.97 -12.85
N PHE A 259 9.93 11.00 -13.04
CA PHE A 259 8.68 11.17 -12.31
C PHE A 259 7.52 10.60 -13.13
N HIS A 260 6.84 9.62 -12.54
CA HIS A 260 5.73 8.91 -13.14
C HIS A 260 4.41 9.49 -12.65
N PHE A 261 3.52 9.87 -13.58
CA PHE A 261 2.25 10.52 -13.26
C PHE A 261 1.05 9.71 -13.71
N THR A 262 -0.06 9.79 -12.97
CA THR A 262 -1.30 9.13 -13.35
C THR A 262 -2.52 9.92 -12.87
N LYS A 263 -3.66 9.70 -13.54
CA LYS A 263 -4.95 10.14 -13.03
C LYS A 263 -5.61 9.01 -12.24
N LEU A 264 -5.88 9.26 -10.97
CA LEU A 264 -6.75 8.42 -10.17
C LEU A 264 -8.20 8.69 -10.58
N LYS A 265 -8.87 7.70 -11.17
CA LYS A 265 -10.29 7.79 -11.53
C LYS A 265 -11.15 6.98 -10.56
N PHE A 266 -12.13 7.64 -9.95
CA PHE A 266 -13.04 7.03 -9.00
C PHE A 266 -14.42 6.78 -9.60
N ASN A 267 -15.02 5.67 -9.19
CA ASN A 267 -16.47 5.47 -9.22
C ASN A 267 -16.90 5.13 -7.79
N VAL A 268 -18.01 5.71 -7.34
CA VAL A 268 -18.55 5.49 -5.99
C VAL A 268 -19.95 4.90 -6.10
N TRP A 269 -20.28 3.98 -5.20
CA TRP A 269 -21.61 3.39 -5.07
C TRP A 269 -22.07 3.53 -3.63
N ASN A 270 -23.31 3.97 -3.46
CA ASN A 270 -23.97 4.01 -2.15
C ASN A 270 -24.67 2.66 -1.85
N GLU A 271 -25.37 2.56 -0.72
CA GLU A 271 -26.09 1.34 -0.30
C GLU A 271 -27.20 0.91 -1.26
N GLN A 272 -27.82 1.84 -1.99
CA GLN A 272 -28.86 1.53 -2.99
C GLN A 272 -28.29 1.30 -4.38
N GLU A 273 -26.99 1.00 -4.48
CA GLU A 273 -26.29 0.74 -5.73
C GLU A 273 -26.26 1.93 -6.71
N ALA A 274 -26.66 3.13 -6.26
CA ALA A 274 -26.60 4.34 -7.05
C ALA A 274 -25.14 4.69 -7.32
N LYS A 275 -24.81 4.86 -8.60
CA LYS A 275 -23.43 5.07 -9.05
C LYS A 275 -23.14 6.55 -9.28
N TYR A 276 -22.11 7.05 -8.61
CA TYR A 276 -21.56 8.39 -8.77
C TYR A 276 -20.24 8.30 -9.54
N THR A 277 -20.08 9.16 -10.55
CA THR A 277 -18.92 9.15 -11.45
C THR A 277 -18.33 10.55 -11.61
N GLY A 278 -17.18 10.62 -12.27
CA GLY A 278 -16.51 11.89 -12.57
C GLY A 278 -15.56 12.38 -11.47
N ALA A 279 -15.47 11.66 -10.34
CA ALA A 279 -14.47 11.96 -9.33
C ALA A 279 -13.06 11.55 -9.79
N TYR A 280 -12.10 12.44 -9.63
CA TYR A 280 -10.70 12.18 -9.97
C TYR A 280 -9.73 13.00 -9.12
N GLN A 281 -8.52 12.47 -9.00
CA GLN A 281 -7.35 13.10 -8.38
C GLN A 281 -6.16 12.94 -9.34
N CYS A 282 -5.38 13.99 -9.53
CA CYS A 282 -4.10 13.88 -10.22
C CYS A 282 -3.01 13.55 -9.22
N MET A 283 -2.21 12.52 -9.52
CA MET A 283 -1.17 11.97 -8.66
C MET A 283 0.09 11.74 -9.50
N ASP A 284 1.23 11.75 -8.84
CA ASP A 284 2.47 11.19 -9.37
C ASP A 284 2.57 9.68 -9.05
N SER A 285 3.68 9.23 -8.45
CA SER A 285 3.85 7.88 -7.92
C SER A 285 3.24 7.65 -6.52
N TRP A 286 2.81 8.69 -5.79
CA TRP A 286 2.27 8.59 -4.42
C TRP A 286 1.29 9.72 -4.09
N HIS A 287 0.21 9.42 -3.36
CA HIS A 287 -0.72 10.43 -2.85
C HIS A 287 -1.33 10.01 -1.53
N GLN A 288 -1.52 10.98 -0.65
CA GLN A 288 -2.37 10.87 0.53
C GLN A 288 -3.35 12.05 0.56
N GLY A 289 -4.57 11.78 1.00
CA GLY A 289 -5.58 12.82 1.16
C GLY A 289 -6.92 12.29 1.65
N LEU A 290 -7.80 13.21 2.04
CA LEU A 290 -9.15 12.86 2.47
C LEU A 290 -10.04 12.49 1.27
N LEU A 291 -10.93 11.51 1.44
CA LEU A 291 -11.86 11.08 0.38
C LEU A 291 -12.81 12.21 -0.06
N ASP A 292 -13.33 13.00 0.88
CA ASP A 292 -14.15 14.17 0.59
C ASP A 292 -13.35 15.36 0.03
N GLY A 293 -12.03 15.35 0.22
CA GLY A 293 -11.06 16.29 -0.33
C GLY A 293 -10.58 15.99 -1.76
N VAL A 294 -11.08 14.93 -2.42
CA VAL A 294 -10.71 14.61 -3.81
C VAL A 294 -10.98 15.81 -4.73
N GLN A 295 -9.94 16.26 -5.45
CA GLN A 295 -9.91 17.51 -6.22
C GLN A 295 -11.15 17.79 -7.07
N ASN A 296 -11.63 16.78 -7.80
CA ASN A 296 -12.81 16.93 -8.66
C ASN A 296 -13.92 15.99 -8.21
N ASN A 297 -15.12 16.53 -8.04
CA ASN A 297 -16.28 15.83 -7.52
C ASN A 297 -16.03 15.07 -6.21
N GLY A 298 -15.20 15.61 -5.29
CA GLY A 298 -14.99 15.06 -3.94
C GLY A 298 -16.28 14.92 -3.12
N ARG A 299 -17.30 15.74 -3.43
CA ARG A 299 -18.67 15.56 -2.91
C ARG A 299 -19.26 14.16 -3.13
N ASN A 300 -18.77 13.39 -4.12
CA ASN A 300 -19.23 12.02 -4.33
C ASN A 300 -18.89 11.07 -3.15
N PHE A 301 -18.08 11.53 -2.19
CA PHE A 301 -17.71 10.81 -0.98
C PHE A 301 -18.38 11.37 0.29
N THR A 302 -19.26 12.37 0.18
CA THR A 302 -19.92 12.98 1.35
C THR A 302 -21.29 12.37 1.63
N ALA A 303 -21.69 12.36 2.91
CA ALA A 303 -23.02 11.89 3.34
C ALA A 303 -24.14 12.64 2.60
N SER A 304 -23.95 13.95 2.42
CA SER A 304 -24.90 14.83 1.75
C SER A 304 -25.17 14.45 0.29
N SER A 305 -24.18 13.92 -0.44
CA SER A 305 -24.35 13.46 -1.81
C SER A 305 -24.82 12.02 -1.88
N LEU A 306 -24.28 11.15 -1.03
CA LEU A 306 -24.52 9.71 -1.08
C LEU A 306 -25.91 9.32 -0.58
N LYS A 307 -26.49 10.12 0.34
CA LYS A 307 -27.78 9.87 1.00
C LYS A 307 -27.83 8.53 1.75
N THR A 308 -26.67 8.02 2.14
CA THR A 308 -26.47 6.74 2.84
C THR A 308 -25.30 6.87 3.79
N ASP A 309 -25.24 5.95 4.75
CA ASP A 309 -24.24 5.98 5.81
C ASP A 309 -23.01 5.14 5.49
N VAL A 310 -23.15 4.20 4.53
CA VAL A 310 -21.99 3.49 3.97
C VAL A 310 -21.94 3.59 2.44
N ALA A 311 -20.75 3.44 1.90
CA ALA A 311 -20.49 3.45 0.48
C ALA A 311 -19.24 2.64 0.13
N ARG A 312 -19.05 2.38 -1.15
CA ARG A 312 -17.81 1.81 -1.68
C ARG A 312 -17.30 2.59 -2.87
N PHE A 313 -15.99 2.66 -3.02
CA PHE A 313 -15.37 3.23 -4.23
C PHE A 313 -14.54 2.18 -4.96
N LYS A 314 -14.31 2.46 -6.24
CA LYS A 314 -13.31 1.79 -7.06
C LYS A 314 -12.41 2.84 -7.67
N VAL A 315 -11.10 2.71 -7.48
CA VAL A 315 -10.08 3.59 -8.03
C VAL A 315 -9.17 2.84 -8.98
N ARG A 316 -8.66 3.52 -10.01
CA ARG A 316 -7.62 3.03 -10.92
C ARG A 316 -6.73 4.18 -11.37
N GLY A 317 -5.45 3.91 -11.63
CA GLY A 317 -4.58 4.80 -12.37
C GLY A 317 -4.91 4.72 -13.86
N MET A 318 -4.87 5.86 -14.55
CA MET A 318 -5.08 5.90 -16.00
C MET A 318 -4.39 7.10 -16.66
N LYS A 319 -4.03 6.92 -17.92
CA LYS A 319 -3.54 8.02 -18.77
C LYS A 319 -4.66 9.02 -19.04
N SER A 320 -4.36 10.30 -18.92
CA SER A 320 -5.31 11.40 -19.09
C SER A 320 -4.66 12.78 -19.16
N SER A 321 -4.89 13.47 -20.27
CA SER A 321 -4.48 14.88 -20.46
C SER A 321 -5.05 15.89 -19.46
N VAL A 322 -6.13 15.56 -18.75
CA VAL A 322 -6.65 16.41 -17.67
C VAL A 322 -5.63 16.67 -16.56
N CYS A 323 -4.73 15.73 -16.30
CA CYS A 323 -3.68 15.85 -15.30
C CYS A 323 -2.33 16.28 -15.89
N GLU A 324 -2.25 16.35 -17.22
CA GLU A 324 -1.05 16.79 -17.93
C GLU A 324 -1.05 18.33 -17.99
N ARG A 325 0.15 18.91 -18.06
CA ARG A 325 0.31 20.36 -18.06
C ARG A 325 -0.06 20.95 -19.42
N ALA A 326 -0.72 22.11 -19.43
CA ALA A 326 -0.69 23.02 -20.57
C ALA A 326 0.31 24.13 -20.24
N ASP A 327 1.32 24.32 -21.09
CA ASP A 327 2.56 25.07 -20.79
C ASP A 327 2.36 26.47 -20.22
N ASN A 328 1.44 27.24 -20.82
CA ASN A 328 1.23 28.63 -20.47
C ASN A 328 -0.08 29.08 -21.11
N ARG A 329 -0.90 29.88 -20.42
CA ARG A 329 -2.08 30.49 -21.06
C ARG A 329 -1.71 31.50 -22.16
N LYS A 330 -0.45 31.93 -22.24
CA LYS A 330 0.05 32.95 -23.19
C LYS A 330 0.93 32.40 -24.31
N THR A 331 1.53 31.22 -24.16
CA THR A 331 2.35 30.57 -25.20
C THR A 331 1.85 29.14 -25.39
N PHE A 332 1.29 28.84 -26.56
CA PHE A 332 0.73 27.53 -26.94
C PHE A 332 1.79 26.41 -27.13
N ALA A 333 2.95 26.51 -26.49
CA ALA A 333 3.81 25.35 -26.37
C ALA A 333 3.13 24.36 -25.39
N ILE A 334 3.47 23.08 -25.47
CA ILE A 334 3.10 22.09 -24.46
C ILE A 334 4.42 21.78 -23.78
N ASP A 335 4.51 22.02 -22.48
CA ASP A 335 5.62 21.48 -21.71
C ASP A 335 5.26 20.03 -21.43
N GLU A 336 5.97 19.14 -22.11
CA GLU A 336 5.84 17.69 -22.06
C GLU A 336 6.38 17.09 -20.75
N SER A 337 6.73 17.90 -19.74
CA SER A 337 7.30 17.44 -18.47
C SER A 337 6.35 16.58 -17.63
N ILE A 338 5.03 16.76 -17.74
CA ILE A 338 4.04 15.91 -17.05
C ILE A 338 3.24 15.15 -18.09
N VAL A 339 3.65 13.91 -18.33
CA VAL A 339 2.90 12.93 -19.12
C VAL A 339 2.33 11.88 -18.18
N THR A 340 1.03 11.63 -18.31
CA THR A 340 0.39 10.59 -17.51
C THR A 340 0.41 9.23 -18.20
N GLU A 341 0.38 8.19 -17.39
CA GLU A 341 0.37 6.81 -17.84
C GLU A 341 -0.66 5.96 -17.08
N GLU A 342 -0.92 4.76 -17.60
CA GLU A 342 -1.66 3.75 -16.87
C GLU A 342 -0.74 3.15 -15.80
N ALA A 343 -1.20 3.10 -14.56
CA ALA A 343 -0.43 2.57 -13.45
C ALA A 343 -1.26 1.56 -12.64
N GLY A 344 -0.60 0.47 -12.22
CA GLY A 344 -1.10 -0.37 -11.14
C GLY A 344 -1.05 0.41 -9.82
N LEU A 345 -1.95 0.09 -8.88
CA LEU A 345 -2.05 0.83 -7.61
C LEU A 345 -1.96 -0.12 -6.42
N LEU A 346 -1.30 0.36 -5.37
CA LEU A 346 -1.31 -0.18 -4.02
C LEU A 346 -1.95 0.87 -3.09
N GLY A 347 -2.63 0.43 -2.03
CA GLY A 347 -3.38 1.39 -1.22
C GLY A 347 -3.77 0.94 0.17
N VAL A 348 -3.88 1.94 1.03
CA VAL A 348 -4.31 1.86 2.42
C VAL A 348 -5.35 2.95 2.67
N MET A 349 -6.35 2.66 3.47
CA MET A 349 -7.30 3.64 3.96
C MET A 349 -7.31 3.64 5.48
N ALA A 350 -7.32 4.83 6.08
CA ALA A 350 -7.50 5.03 7.51
C ALA A 350 -8.79 5.81 7.76
N THR A 351 -9.56 5.39 8.76
CA THR A 351 -10.77 6.08 9.20
C THR A 351 -10.60 6.49 10.65
N THR A 352 -10.77 7.79 10.92
CA THR A 352 -10.80 8.32 12.29
C THR A 352 -12.26 8.37 12.77
N TYR A 353 -12.51 7.77 13.93
CA TYR A 353 -13.81 7.75 14.61
C TYR A 353 -13.76 8.55 15.91
N GLY A 354 -14.85 9.22 16.23
CA GLY A 354 -15.13 9.78 17.55
C GLY A 354 -15.92 8.79 18.39
N LEU A 355 -15.50 8.58 19.63
CA LEU A 355 -16.09 7.67 20.60
C LEU A 355 -16.79 8.44 21.72
N GLY A 356 -18.12 8.36 21.77
CA GLY A 356 -18.94 8.94 22.85
C GLY A 356 -18.93 10.48 22.91
N GLU A 357 -19.42 11.03 24.03
CA GLU A 357 -19.49 12.49 24.28
C GLU A 357 -18.15 13.08 24.78
N SER A 358 -17.15 12.25 25.05
CA SER A 358 -15.89 12.64 25.69
C SER A 358 -14.70 12.52 24.73
N ASP A 359 -14.60 13.39 23.71
CA ASP A 359 -13.43 13.68 22.83
C ASP A 359 -12.48 12.53 22.41
N GLY A 360 -12.89 11.27 22.57
CA GLY A 360 -12.03 10.12 22.37
C GLY A 360 -11.95 9.80 20.90
N LEU A 361 -10.75 9.77 20.35
CA LEU A 361 -10.53 9.36 18.97
C LEU A 361 -10.10 7.89 18.91
N ALA A 362 -10.50 7.22 17.84
CA ALA A 362 -9.98 5.91 17.46
C ALA A 362 -9.69 5.92 15.97
N GLU A 363 -8.69 5.15 15.53
CA GLU A 363 -8.37 5.00 14.12
C GLU A 363 -8.43 3.53 13.72
N ALA A 364 -8.97 3.26 12.53
CA ALA A 364 -8.94 1.95 11.92
C ALA A 364 -8.27 2.04 10.55
N GLY A 365 -7.29 1.17 10.32
CA GLY A 365 -6.56 1.06 9.06
C GLY A 365 -6.95 -0.19 8.31
N THR A 366 -7.00 -0.12 6.99
CA THR A 366 -7.24 -1.27 6.13
C THR A 366 -6.47 -1.16 4.82
N THR A 367 -5.92 -2.27 4.34
CA THR A 367 -5.42 -2.36 2.97
C THR A 367 -6.60 -2.49 2.00
N LEU A 368 -6.49 -1.86 0.84
CA LEU A 368 -7.58 -1.90 -0.14
C LEU A 368 -7.66 -3.24 -0.86
N HIS A 369 -8.86 -3.62 -1.32
CA HIS A 369 -9.06 -4.86 -2.05
C HIS A 369 -8.68 -4.71 -3.52
N MET A 370 -7.82 -5.60 -4.00
CA MET A 370 -7.33 -5.60 -5.38
C MET A 370 -8.32 -6.19 -6.40
N LEU A 371 -8.27 -5.68 -7.64
CA LEU A 371 -9.03 -6.21 -8.77
C LEU A 371 -8.29 -6.06 -10.11
N GLY A 372 -8.05 -7.20 -10.78
CA GLY A 372 -7.39 -7.28 -12.08
C GLY A 372 -5.90 -6.96 -12.02
N GLN A 373 -5.20 -7.15 -13.14
CA GLN A 373 -3.74 -6.98 -13.24
C GLN A 373 -3.35 -5.83 -14.17
N ARG A 374 -2.21 -5.23 -13.85
CA ARG A 374 -1.54 -4.18 -14.61
C ARG A 374 -0.05 -4.30 -14.37
N ASP A 375 0.72 -4.22 -15.44
CA ASP A 375 2.18 -4.20 -15.36
C ASP A 375 2.65 -2.94 -14.62
N GLY A 376 3.74 -3.08 -13.89
CA GLY A 376 4.48 -1.98 -13.26
C GLY A 376 5.95 -2.37 -13.11
N PHE A 377 6.73 -1.50 -12.48
CA PHE A 377 8.15 -1.72 -12.29
C PHE A 377 8.69 -0.93 -11.09
N ILE A 378 9.78 -1.42 -10.50
CA ILE A 378 10.61 -0.65 -9.58
C ILE A 378 12.03 -0.60 -10.15
N ALA A 379 12.43 0.54 -10.73
CA ALA A 379 13.79 0.77 -11.20
C ALA A 379 14.67 1.26 -10.04
N TYR A 380 15.91 0.82 -9.98
CA TYR A 380 16.86 1.19 -8.93
C TYR A 380 18.30 1.08 -9.47
N ASP A 381 19.23 1.81 -8.86
CA ASP A 381 20.65 1.65 -9.22
C ASP A 381 21.21 0.41 -8.51
N PRO A 382 21.56 -0.67 -9.23
CA PRO A 382 22.29 -1.77 -8.61
C PRO A 382 23.66 -1.26 -8.14
N GLN A 383 24.22 -1.88 -7.10
CA GLN A 383 25.58 -1.52 -6.69
C GLN A 383 26.57 -1.75 -7.83
N GLU A 384 27.09 -0.66 -8.40
CA GLU A 384 28.16 -0.74 -9.38
C GLU A 384 29.47 -1.17 -8.70
N VAL A 385 30.13 -2.18 -9.24
CA VAL A 385 31.54 -2.44 -8.93
C VAL A 385 32.32 -1.31 -9.59
N ILE A 386 32.88 -0.38 -8.80
CA ILE A 386 33.83 0.59 -9.33
C ILE A 386 35.00 -0.20 -9.90
N GLU A 387 35.11 -0.32 -11.23
CA GLU A 387 36.31 -0.86 -11.85
C GLU A 387 37.47 0.07 -11.51
N GLU A 388 38.30 -0.34 -10.54
CA GLU A 388 39.60 0.30 -10.32
C GLU A 388 40.40 0.15 -11.61
N ARG A 389 40.51 1.22 -12.40
CA ARG A 389 41.46 1.24 -13.51
C ARG A 389 42.84 0.94 -12.92
N PRO A 390 43.55 -0.09 -13.39
CA PRO A 390 44.90 -0.35 -12.93
C PRO A 390 45.73 0.92 -13.16
N ALA A 391 46.40 1.39 -12.11
CA ALA A 391 47.29 2.53 -12.19
C ALA A 391 48.29 2.31 -13.34
N ARG A 392 48.33 3.27 -14.27
CA ARG A 392 49.28 3.26 -15.40
C ARG A 392 50.71 3.50 -14.94
#